data_AF-A0A0C2DMR4-F1
#
_entry.id   AF-A0A0C2DMR4-F1
#
_cell.length_a   1.000
_cell.length_b   1.000
_cell.length_c   1.000
_cell.angle_alpha   90.00
_cell.angle_beta   90.00
_cell.angle_gamma   90.00
#
_symmetry.space_group_name_H-M   'P 1'
#
loop_
_entity.id
_entity.type
_entity.pdbx_description
1 polymer ?
#
loop_
_entity_poly.entity_id
_entity_poly.type
_entity_poly.pdbx_seq_one_letter_code
_entity_poly.pdbx_strand_id
1 'polypeptide(L)'
;MGLGSVSAGALLFKDEEEMDDLLQGTPAIRPILPWFQMARICAPTLYFKSSGKPGKTEIHNWAKQSLQAVSERYSSITRRGSSPLIPTEFAKVLDAIIQQLLGKKRNKTKLALQYLCLMIPHQIRSHLVNVIHFLQRTIGTDEWMSLRSPFYLGKKGDNENFEVVLNELRPFIFPQTIEICDQNSIVEVLIQLQKEGVLGKEPPELVADLKTLRANADKATVPIRFCEAESSSKGFDPEAELARALTAIIDDARIPLAEKQKKCELFKQHHPKISRL
;
A
#
# COMPACT_ATOMS: atom_id res chain seq x y z
N MET A 1 21.53 -9.40 -40.80
CA MET A 1 20.56 -8.41 -40.28
C MET A 1 20.14 -8.88 -38.90
N GLY A 2 20.66 -8.26 -37.84
CA GLY A 2 20.42 -8.68 -36.45
C GLY A 2 19.12 -8.08 -35.92
N LEU A 3 18.15 -8.94 -35.60
CA LEU A 3 16.97 -8.56 -34.83
C LEU A 3 17.39 -8.46 -33.36
N GLY A 4 17.70 -7.24 -32.91
CA GLY A 4 17.92 -6.95 -31.51
C GLY A 4 16.62 -7.16 -30.73
N SER A 5 16.58 -8.23 -29.93
CA SER A 5 15.58 -8.42 -28.89
C SER A 5 15.73 -7.30 -27.85
N VAL A 6 15.02 -6.19 -28.04
CA VAL A 6 14.89 -5.15 -27.01
C VAL A 6 14.12 -5.76 -25.85
N SER A 7 14.76 -5.90 -24.69
CA SER A 7 14.09 -6.45 -23.51
C SER A 7 12.98 -5.50 -23.05
N ALA A 8 11.89 -6.03 -22.50
CA ALA A 8 10.80 -5.21 -21.94
C ALA A 8 11.29 -4.21 -20.88
N GLY A 9 12.39 -4.54 -20.18
CA GLY A 9 13.07 -3.62 -19.27
C GLY A 9 13.68 -2.42 -19.98
N ALA A 10 14.36 -2.61 -21.12
CA ALA A 10 14.96 -1.51 -21.88
C ALA A 10 13.91 -0.55 -22.49
N LEU A 11 12.71 -1.04 -22.80
CA LEU A 11 11.58 -0.19 -23.21
C LEU A 11 11.04 0.62 -22.04
N LEU A 12 10.84 0.01 -20.87
CA LEU A 12 10.38 0.70 -19.66
C LEU A 12 11.33 1.81 -19.21
N PHE A 13 12.65 1.59 -19.24
CA PHE A 13 13.64 2.61 -18.88
C PHE A 13 13.62 3.80 -19.84
N LYS A 14 13.49 3.55 -21.14
CA LYS A 14 13.40 4.59 -22.15
C LYS A 14 12.12 5.41 -22.00
N ASP A 15 10.99 4.73 -21.75
CA ASP A 15 9.72 5.38 -21.50
C ASP A 15 9.75 6.22 -20.21
N GLU A 16 10.51 5.80 -19.19
CA GLU A 16 10.68 6.57 -17.95
C GLU A 16 11.48 7.87 -18.16
N GLU A 17 12.61 7.82 -18.87
CA GLU A 17 13.41 9.00 -19.21
C GLU A 17 12.62 10.00 -20.07
N GLU A 18 11.94 9.53 -21.12
CA GLU A 18 11.09 10.38 -21.96
C GLU A 18 9.98 11.08 -21.15
N MET A 19 9.41 10.39 -20.17
CA MET A 19 8.37 10.95 -19.32
C MET A 19 8.90 11.97 -18.32
N ASP A 20 10.09 11.75 -17.76
CA ASP A 20 10.75 12.73 -16.89
C ASP A 20 11.13 13.99 -17.68
N ASP A 21 11.69 13.82 -18.88
CA ASP A 21 12.01 14.92 -19.78
C ASP A 21 10.77 15.72 -20.19
N LEU A 22 9.66 15.03 -20.51
CA LEU A 22 8.40 15.67 -20.85
C LEU A 22 7.89 16.53 -19.68
N LEU A 23 7.86 15.96 -18.48
CA LEU A 23 7.31 16.60 -17.30
C LEU A 23 8.19 17.78 -16.82
N GLN A 24 9.51 17.61 -16.84
CA GLN A 24 10.46 18.66 -16.48
C GLN A 24 10.56 19.75 -17.54
N GLY A 25 10.43 19.38 -18.82
CA GLY A 25 10.49 20.25 -19.99
C GLY A 25 9.22 21.07 -20.25
N THR A 26 8.17 20.90 -19.44
CA THR A 26 6.89 21.61 -19.58
C THR A 26 6.73 22.71 -18.50
N PRO A 27 7.03 23.98 -18.78
CA PRO A 27 7.00 25.04 -17.76
C PRO A 27 5.60 25.27 -17.16
N ALA A 28 4.56 25.09 -17.97
CA ALA A 28 3.16 25.34 -17.58
C ALA A 28 2.67 24.44 -16.43
N ILE A 29 3.30 23.28 -16.22
CA ILE A 29 2.91 22.35 -15.16
C ILE A 29 3.82 22.43 -13.93
N ARG A 30 4.85 23.28 -13.90
CA ARG A 30 5.81 23.32 -12.79
C ARG A 30 5.15 23.36 -11.38
N PRO A 31 4.05 24.13 -11.15
CA PRO A 31 3.37 24.13 -9.85
C PRO A 31 2.67 22.81 -9.50
N ILE A 32 2.24 22.04 -10.51
CA ILE A 32 1.53 20.77 -10.37
C ILE A 32 2.38 19.55 -10.76
N LEU A 33 3.66 19.75 -11.10
CA LEU A 33 4.61 18.68 -11.42
C LEU A 33 4.66 17.60 -10.32
N PRO A 34 4.67 17.95 -9.02
CA PRO A 34 4.65 16.94 -7.96
C PRO A 34 3.42 16.02 -7.99
N TRP A 35 2.27 16.49 -8.49
CA TRP A 35 1.08 15.65 -8.70
C TRP A 35 1.42 14.54 -9.67
N PHE A 36 1.90 14.89 -10.88
CA PHE A 36 2.18 13.93 -11.94
C PHE A 36 3.28 12.93 -11.57
N GLN A 37 4.32 13.40 -10.87
CA GLN A 37 5.37 12.52 -10.33
C GLN A 37 4.80 11.51 -9.34
N MET A 38 3.95 11.96 -8.40
CA MET A 38 3.30 11.06 -7.45
C MET A 38 2.28 10.13 -8.10
N ALA A 39 1.60 10.57 -9.17
CA ALA A 39 0.72 9.72 -9.96
C ALA A 39 1.49 8.55 -10.56
N ARG A 40 2.68 8.79 -11.12
CA ARG A 40 3.54 7.74 -11.68
C ARG A 40 4.11 6.80 -10.61
N ILE A 41 4.44 7.29 -9.41
CA ILE A 41 4.78 6.41 -8.27
C ILE A 41 3.59 5.52 -7.90
N CYS A 42 2.38 6.10 -7.88
CA CYS A 42 1.14 5.37 -7.61
C CYS A 42 0.67 4.51 -8.78
N ALA A 43 1.13 4.74 -10.01
CA ALA A 43 0.81 3.99 -11.23
C ALA A 43 1.99 4.05 -12.22
N PRO A 44 3.00 3.15 -12.08
CA PRO A 44 4.24 3.20 -12.88
C PRO A 44 4.03 3.05 -14.38
N THR A 45 2.93 2.44 -14.80
CA THR A 45 2.56 2.27 -16.21
C THR A 45 1.89 3.51 -16.81
N LEU A 46 1.73 4.59 -16.04
CA LEU A 46 1.16 5.85 -16.51
C LEU A 46 2.12 6.57 -17.45
N TYR A 47 1.67 6.80 -18.68
CA TYR A 47 2.41 7.51 -19.71
C TYR A 47 1.53 8.61 -20.32
N PHE A 48 2.09 9.82 -20.45
CA PHE A 48 1.41 10.95 -21.08
C PHE A 48 1.89 11.11 -22.51
N LYS A 49 0.94 11.21 -23.44
CA LYS A 49 1.25 11.63 -24.81
C LYS A 49 1.28 13.15 -24.86
N SER A 50 2.31 13.69 -25.50
CA SER A 50 2.52 15.13 -25.65
C SER A 50 2.39 15.59 -27.09
N SER A 51 1.75 16.73 -27.32
CA SER A 51 1.79 17.45 -28.60
C SER A 51 3.04 18.34 -28.76
N GLY A 52 3.98 18.30 -27.80
CA GLY A 52 5.22 19.09 -27.75
C GLY A 52 5.11 20.41 -26.99
N LYS A 53 3.94 21.07 -27.02
CA LYS A 53 3.64 22.26 -26.19
C LYS A 53 2.25 22.10 -25.58
N PRO A 54 2.13 21.40 -24.44
CA PRO A 54 0.84 21.01 -23.92
C PRO A 54 0.02 22.23 -23.47
N GLY A 55 -1.16 22.37 -24.06
CA GLY A 55 -2.13 23.41 -23.71
C GLY A 55 -2.94 23.05 -22.46
N LYS A 56 -3.80 23.98 -22.01
CA LYS A 56 -4.66 23.76 -20.83
C LYS A 56 -5.51 22.49 -20.91
N THR A 57 -6.11 22.23 -22.07
CA THR A 57 -6.94 21.03 -22.30
C THR A 57 -6.13 19.74 -22.19
N GLU A 58 -4.89 19.76 -22.67
CA GLU A 58 -4.00 18.59 -22.61
C GLU A 58 -3.54 18.32 -21.18
N ILE A 59 -3.17 19.36 -20.43
CA ILE A 59 -2.82 19.27 -19.00
C ILE A 59 -4.02 18.76 -18.19
N HIS A 60 -5.23 19.24 -18.47
CA HIS A 60 -6.46 18.73 -17.88
C HIS A 60 -6.66 17.23 -18.17
N ASN A 61 -6.43 16.80 -19.41
CA ASN A 61 -6.51 15.39 -19.79
C ASN A 61 -5.45 14.54 -19.09
N TRP A 62 -4.21 15.04 -18.95
CA TRP A 62 -3.17 14.36 -18.18
C TRP A 62 -3.57 14.19 -16.71
N ALA A 63 -4.19 15.20 -16.10
CA ALA A 63 -4.68 15.12 -14.73
C ALA A 63 -5.78 14.06 -14.56
N LYS A 64 -6.72 14.00 -15.51
CA LYS A 64 -7.75 12.94 -15.55
C LYS A 64 -7.14 11.55 -15.74
N GLN A 65 -6.22 11.39 -16.68
CA GLN A 65 -5.51 10.14 -16.93
C GLN A 65 -4.71 9.69 -15.70
N SER A 66 -4.11 10.65 -14.98
CA SER A 66 -3.39 10.38 -13.73
C SER A 66 -4.32 9.80 -12.67
N LEU A 67 -5.46 10.45 -12.42
CA LEU A 67 -6.43 9.97 -11.45
C LEU A 67 -6.99 8.60 -11.85
N GLN A 68 -7.33 8.43 -13.14
CA GLN A 68 -7.83 7.17 -13.67
C GLN A 68 -6.82 6.03 -13.49
N ALA A 69 -5.56 6.21 -13.88
CA ALA A 69 -4.54 5.17 -13.76
C ALA A 69 -4.27 4.78 -12.30
N VAL A 70 -4.27 5.76 -11.39
CA VAL A 70 -4.14 5.52 -9.94
C VAL A 70 -5.35 4.78 -9.40
N SER A 71 -6.57 5.18 -9.78
CA SER A 71 -7.82 4.51 -9.41
C SER A 71 -7.86 3.05 -9.91
N GLU A 72 -7.50 2.81 -11.18
CA GLU A 72 -7.44 1.48 -11.77
C GLU A 72 -6.41 0.57 -11.07
N ARG A 73 -5.22 1.11 -10.77
CA ARG A 73 -4.20 0.35 -10.05
C ARG A 73 -4.65 -0.01 -8.63
N TYR A 74 -5.23 0.93 -7.88
CA TYR A 74 -5.72 0.64 -6.54
C TYR A 74 -6.95 -0.25 -6.55
N SER A 75 -7.83 -0.14 -7.55
CA SER A 75 -8.91 -1.10 -7.79
C SER A 75 -8.36 -2.51 -7.99
N SER A 76 -7.29 -2.69 -8.77
CA SER A 76 -6.65 -4.01 -8.92
C SER A 76 -6.04 -4.53 -7.61
N ILE A 77 -5.25 -3.70 -6.91
CA ILE A 77 -4.54 -4.09 -5.68
C ILE A 77 -5.54 -4.47 -4.56
N THR A 78 -6.62 -3.70 -4.43
CA THR A 78 -7.59 -3.83 -3.34
C THR A 78 -8.78 -4.73 -3.68
N ARG A 79 -8.75 -5.43 -4.83
CA ARG A 79 -9.88 -6.24 -5.33
C ARG A 79 -11.17 -5.41 -5.39
N ARG A 80 -11.11 -4.29 -6.09
CA ARG A 80 -12.19 -3.31 -6.29
C ARG A 80 -12.71 -2.74 -4.96
N GLY A 81 -11.82 -2.52 -3.99
CA GLY A 81 -12.17 -2.01 -2.65
C GLY A 81 -12.66 -3.07 -1.66
N SER A 82 -12.72 -4.37 -2.04
CA SER A 82 -13.10 -5.44 -1.12
C SER A 82 -12.04 -5.68 -0.03
N SER A 83 -10.78 -5.31 -0.30
CA SER A 83 -9.63 -5.40 0.61
C SER A 83 -8.87 -4.06 0.59
N PRO A 84 -9.40 -3.01 1.25
CA PRO A 84 -8.80 -1.68 1.22
C PRO A 84 -7.41 -1.63 1.85
N LEU A 85 -6.66 -0.56 1.57
CA LEU A 85 -5.29 -0.35 2.02
C LEU A 85 -5.16 -0.25 3.54
N ILE A 86 -6.20 0.24 4.23
CA ILE A 86 -6.40 -0.04 5.65
C ILE A 86 -7.34 -1.25 5.73
N PRO A 87 -6.84 -2.46 6.06
CA PRO A 87 -7.63 -3.67 6.07
C PRO A 87 -8.88 -3.59 6.96
N THR A 88 -9.95 -4.26 6.54
CA THR A 88 -11.26 -4.26 7.22
C THR A 88 -11.18 -4.84 8.63
N GLU A 89 -10.22 -5.74 8.90
CA GLU A 89 -9.96 -6.31 10.22
C GLU A 89 -9.56 -5.24 11.24
N PHE A 90 -9.00 -4.12 10.78
CA PHE A 90 -8.64 -2.98 11.63
C PHE A 90 -9.76 -1.96 11.82
N ALA A 91 -10.97 -2.19 11.29
CA ALA A 91 -12.09 -1.25 11.44
C ALA A 91 -12.38 -0.93 12.93
N LYS A 92 -12.38 -1.95 13.81
CA LYS A 92 -12.58 -1.74 15.25
C LYS A 92 -11.48 -0.90 15.91
N VAL A 93 -10.23 -1.04 15.43
CA VAL A 93 -9.10 -0.26 15.92
C VAL A 93 -9.26 1.20 15.46
N LEU A 94 -9.66 1.41 14.20
CA LEU A 94 -9.98 2.73 13.67
C LEU A 94 -11.11 3.40 14.46
N ASP A 95 -12.22 2.69 14.73
CA ASP A 95 -13.33 3.20 15.52
C ASP A 95 -12.90 3.64 16.92
N ALA A 96 -12.04 2.85 17.57
CA ALA A 96 -11.48 3.22 18.88
C ALA A 96 -10.62 4.49 18.80
N ILE A 97 -9.80 4.64 17.75
CA ILE A 97 -9.00 5.86 17.52
C ILE A 97 -9.93 7.06 17.32
N ILE A 98 -10.97 6.91 16.49
CA ILE A 98 -11.96 7.95 16.20
C ILE A 98 -12.65 8.38 17.50
N GLN A 99 -13.26 7.45 18.22
CA GLN A 99 -14.08 7.76 19.39
C GLN A 99 -13.28 8.31 20.57
N GLN A 100 -12.06 7.81 20.78
CA GLN A 100 -11.29 8.10 21.99
C GLN A 100 -10.22 9.18 21.81
N LEU A 101 -9.67 9.33 20.61
CA LEU A 101 -8.47 10.15 20.37
C LEU A 101 -8.72 11.28 19.38
N LEU A 102 -9.40 11.01 18.26
CA LEU A 102 -9.57 11.97 17.16
C LEU A 102 -10.28 13.25 17.66
N GLY A 103 -9.73 14.42 17.30
CA GLY A 103 -10.18 15.73 17.78
C GLY A 103 -9.91 16.05 19.26
N LYS A 104 -9.72 15.03 20.11
CA LYS A 104 -9.56 15.18 21.57
C LYS A 104 -8.10 15.19 22.03
N LYS A 105 -7.26 14.34 21.44
CA LYS A 105 -5.85 14.13 21.85
C LYS A 105 -4.95 13.98 20.63
N ARG A 106 -4.73 15.08 19.91
CA ARG A 106 -4.03 15.12 18.59
C ARG A 106 -2.73 14.32 18.54
N ASN A 107 -1.84 14.46 19.52
CA ASN A 107 -0.56 13.71 19.55
C ASN A 107 -0.78 12.20 19.72
N LYS A 108 -1.76 11.80 20.54
CA LYS A 108 -2.10 10.38 20.72
C LYS A 108 -2.78 9.80 19.48
N THR A 109 -3.60 10.58 18.78
CA THR A 109 -4.19 10.17 17.49
C THR A 109 -3.11 9.87 16.45
N LYS A 110 -2.14 10.79 16.30
CA LYS A 110 -1.00 10.62 15.40
C LYS A 110 -0.23 9.33 15.71
N LEU A 111 0.14 9.16 16.98
CA LEU A 111 0.88 7.99 17.42
C LEU A 111 0.10 6.69 17.17
N ALA A 112 -1.20 6.66 17.49
CA ALA A 112 -2.05 5.50 17.24
C ALA A 112 -2.17 5.16 15.74
N LEU A 113 -2.30 6.17 14.88
CA LEU A 113 -2.33 5.96 13.43
C LEU A 113 -0.97 5.50 12.88
N GLN A 114 0.15 5.93 13.47
CA GLN A 114 1.47 5.39 13.12
C GLN A 114 1.57 3.92 13.49
N TYR A 115 1.13 3.53 14.70
CA TYR A 115 1.09 2.11 15.09
C TYR A 115 0.18 1.29 14.18
N LEU A 116 -1.02 1.79 13.86
CA LEU A 116 -1.92 1.14 12.91
C LEU A 116 -1.22 0.92 11.55
N CYS A 117 -0.53 1.93 11.02
CA CYS A 117 0.24 1.78 9.80
C CYS A 117 1.28 0.67 9.92
N LEU A 118 2.02 0.58 11.03
CA LEU A 118 3.03 -0.46 11.24
C LEU A 118 2.45 -1.88 11.28
N MET A 119 1.21 -2.05 11.72
CA MET A 119 0.50 -3.33 11.70
C MET A 119 0.09 -3.77 10.29
N ILE A 120 0.03 -2.84 9.33
CA ILE A 120 -0.27 -3.14 7.93
C ILE A 120 0.99 -3.73 7.26
N PRO A 121 0.86 -4.83 6.48
CA PRO A 121 1.98 -5.43 5.75
C PRO A 121 2.76 -4.39 4.94
N HIS A 122 4.08 -4.51 4.92
CA HIS A 122 4.97 -3.48 4.36
C HIS A 122 4.60 -3.04 2.93
N GLN A 123 4.26 -3.98 2.05
CA GLN A 123 3.87 -3.69 0.68
C GLN A 123 2.59 -2.84 0.61
N ILE A 124 1.56 -3.20 1.39
CA ILE A 124 0.30 -2.45 1.47
C ILE A 124 0.52 -1.09 2.15
N ARG A 125 1.36 -1.04 3.19
CA ARG A 125 1.75 0.20 3.85
C ARG A 125 2.43 1.17 2.90
N SER A 126 3.31 0.70 2.01
CA SER A 126 3.94 1.54 0.99
C SER A 126 2.90 2.16 0.05
N HIS A 127 1.91 1.39 -0.38
CA HIS A 127 0.78 1.90 -1.15
C HIS A 127 -0.05 2.95 -0.39
N LEU A 128 -0.31 2.71 0.90
CA LEU A 128 -0.99 3.68 1.76
C LEU A 128 -0.20 5.00 1.85
N VAL A 129 1.12 4.93 2.08
CA VAL A 129 1.96 6.14 2.10
C VAL A 129 1.91 6.87 0.75
N ASN A 130 2.04 6.14 -0.35
CA ASN A 130 2.04 6.72 -1.69
C ASN A 130 0.70 7.39 -2.03
N VAL A 131 -0.44 6.77 -1.74
CA VAL A 131 -1.76 7.37 -2.02
C VAL A 131 -2.04 8.60 -1.15
N ILE A 132 -1.61 8.59 0.12
CA ILE A 132 -1.73 9.77 1.00
C ILE A 132 -0.83 10.90 0.49
N HIS A 133 0.37 10.59 0.01
CA HIS A 133 1.25 11.58 -0.61
C HIS A 133 0.67 12.09 -1.92
N PHE A 134 0.07 11.24 -2.74
CA PHE A 134 -0.66 11.66 -3.94
C PHE A 134 -1.78 12.64 -3.61
N LEU A 135 -2.65 12.32 -2.65
CA LEU A 135 -3.68 13.23 -2.13
C LEU A 135 -3.09 14.55 -1.64
N GLN A 136 -1.98 14.52 -0.92
CA GLN A 136 -1.31 15.75 -0.48
C GLN A 136 -0.89 16.64 -1.67
N ARG A 137 -0.47 16.05 -2.81
CA ARG A 137 -0.03 16.81 -3.99
C ARG A 137 -1.17 17.45 -4.77
N THR A 138 -2.43 17.11 -4.51
CA THR A 138 -3.59 17.72 -5.17
C THR A 138 -4.13 18.94 -4.42
N ILE A 139 -3.71 19.16 -3.16
CA ILE A 139 -4.14 20.29 -2.34
C ILE A 139 -3.68 21.62 -2.95
N GLY A 140 -4.61 22.57 -3.09
CA GLY A 140 -4.33 23.92 -3.60
C GLY A 140 -3.88 23.99 -5.05
N THR A 141 -4.12 22.94 -5.83
CA THR A 141 -3.74 22.89 -7.26
C THR A 141 -4.80 23.49 -8.19
N ASP A 142 -5.95 23.84 -7.63
CA ASP A 142 -7.13 24.33 -8.32
C ASP A 142 -6.89 25.63 -9.10
N GLU A 143 -5.94 26.45 -8.63
CA GLU A 143 -5.53 27.70 -9.31
C GLU A 143 -4.72 27.46 -10.60
N TRP A 144 -4.22 26.23 -10.81
CA TRP A 144 -3.38 25.86 -11.96
C TRP A 144 -4.11 24.93 -12.93
N MET A 145 -4.96 24.05 -12.41
CA MET A 145 -5.72 23.07 -13.18
C MET A 145 -6.96 22.66 -12.40
N SER A 146 -8.11 22.44 -13.06
CA SER A 146 -9.29 21.84 -12.45
C SER A 146 -9.57 20.48 -13.08
N LEU A 147 -9.80 19.46 -12.26
CA LEU A 147 -10.27 18.15 -12.70
C LEU A 147 -11.70 18.20 -13.27
N ARG A 148 -12.50 19.21 -12.90
CA ARG A 148 -13.89 19.32 -13.34
C ARG A 148 -14.04 19.97 -14.70
N SER A 149 -13.22 20.98 -14.99
CA SER A 149 -13.30 21.70 -16.27
C SER A 149 -11.93 22.19 -16.72
N PRO A 150 -11.59 22.07 -18.02
CA PRO A 150 -10.39 22.70 -18.58
C PRO A 150 -10.53 24.23 -18.72
N PHE A 151 -11.73 24.78 -18.54
CA PHE A 151 -12.04 26.20 -18.79
C PHE A 151 -12.17 27.04 -17.51
N TYR A 152 -12.29 26.40 -16.35
CA TYR A 152 -12.43 27.08 -15.06
C TYR A 152 -11.31 26.65 -14.12
N LEU A 153 -10.75 27.63 -13.41
CA LEU A 153 -9.77 27.41 -12.35
C LEU A 153 -10.42 27.80 -11.03
N GLY A 154 -10.10 27.05 -9.99
CA GLY A 154 -10.51 27.39 -8.63
C GLY A 154 -9.76 28.62 -8.13
N LYS A 155 -10.24 29.15 -7.01
CA LYS A 155 -9.58 30.22 -6.28
C LYS A 155 -8.46 29.63 -5.41
N LYS A 156 -7.49 30.47 -5.09
CA LYS A 156 -6.45 30.13 -4.13
C LYS A 156 -7.09 29.76 -2.78
N GLY A 157 -6.81 28.56 -2.30
CA GLY A 157 -7.40 28.02 -1.07
C GLY A 157 -8.59 27.09 -1.28
N ASP A 158 -9.10 27.00 -2.52
CA ASP A 158 -10.00 25.90 -2.89
C ASP A 158 -9.24 24.57 -2.83
N ASN A 159 -9.98 23.49 -2.57
CA ASN A 159 -9.46 22.12 -2.49
C ASN A 159 -10.33 21.16 -3.32
N GLU A 160 -10.96 21.65 -4.39
CA GLU A 160 -11.89 20.88 -5.22
C GLU A 160 -11.20 19.66 -5.84
N ASN A 161 -9.98 19.82 -6.34
CA ASN A 161 -9.16 18.73 -6.87
C ASN A 161 -8.87 17.67 -5.81
N PHE A 162 -8.54 18.09 -4.58
CA PHE A 162 -8.34 17.17 -3.46
C PHE A 162 -9.62 16.41 -3.12
N GLU A 163 -10.76 17.08 -3.04
CA GLU A 163 -12.04 16.43 -2.77
C GLU A 163 -12.42 15.43 -3.87
N VAL A 164 -12.25 15.80 -5.14
CA VAL A 164 -12.50 14.91 -6.28
C VAL A 164 -11.62 13.66 -6.18
N VAL A 165 -10.32 13.83 -5.96
CA VAL A 165 -9.36 12.71 -5.87
C VAL A 165 -9.63 11.84 -4.65
N LEU A 166 -9.92 12.46 -3.49
CA LEU A 166 -10.25 11.72 -2.27
C LEU A 166 -11.53 10.90 -2.45
N ASN A 167 -12.58 11.48 -3.03
CA ASN A 167 -13.83 10.77 -3.25
C ASN A 167 -13.66 9.57 -4.20
N GLU A 168 -12.85 9.71 -5.25
CA GLU A 168 -12.53 8.63 -6.19
C GLU A 168 -11.75 7.49 -5.52
N LEU A 169 -10.75 7.82 -4.69
CA LEU A 169 -9.84 6.82 -4.12
C LEU A 169 -10.30 6.26 -2.78
N ARG A 170 -11.29 6.88 -2.13
CA ARG A 170 -11.84 6.50 -0.82
C ARG A 170 -12.16 5.00 -0.70
N PRO A 171 -12.83 4.35 -1.69
CA PRO A 171 -13.14 2.93 -1.61
C PRO A 171 -11.92 2.01 -1.44
N PHE A 172 -10.76 2.47 -1.88
CA PHE A 172 -9.51 1.71 -1.84
C PHE A 172 -8.69 2.00 -0.59
N ILE A 173 -8.91 3.13 0.10
CA ILE A 173 -8.12 3.52 1.26
C ILE A 173 -8.72 2.95 2.55
N PHE A 174 -10.06 3.02 2.70
CA PHE A 174 -10.73 2.76 3.98
C PHE A 174 -11.70 1.58 3.93
N PRO A 175 -11.92 0.88 5.06
CA PRO A 175 -13.10 0.04 5.24
C PRO A 175 -14.36 0.88 5.07
N GLN A 176 -15.32 0.37 4.29
CA GLN A 176 -16.56 1.11 3.97
C GLN A 176 -17.51 1.29 5.15
N THR A 177 -17.23 0.62 6.29
CA THR A 177 -17.97 0.77 7.54
C THR A 177 -17.64 2.06 8.28
N ILE A 178 -16.51 2.71 7.98
CA ILE A 178 -16.11 3.97 8.62
C ILE A 178 -16.86 5.13 7.96
N GLU A 179 -17.42 6.04 8.74
CA GLU A 179 -18.17 7.19 8.20
C GLU A 179 -17.27 8.16 7.40
N ILE A 180 -17.85 8.82 6.39
CA ILE A 180 -17.11 9.73 5.49
C ILE A 180 -16.45 10.88 6.26
N CYS A 181 -17.14 11.45 7.26
CA CYS A 181 -16.60 12.54 8.08
C CYS A 181 -15.35 12.10 8.88
N ASP A 182 -15.36 10.87 9.39
CA ASP A 182 -14.24 10.29 10.13
C ASP A 182 -13.09 9.95 9.19
N GLN A 183 -13.38 9.40 8.01
CA GLN A 183 -12.37 9.16 6.98
C GLN A 183 -11.66 10.47 6.60
N ASN A 184 -12.39 11.57 6.40
CA ASN A 184 -11.80 12.88 6.11
C ASN A 184 -10.87 13.33 7.24
N SER A 185 -11.33 13.23 8.49
CA SER A 185 -10.54 13.58 9.67
C SER A 185 -9.28 12.72 9.82
N ILE A 186 -9.35 11.43 9.49
CA ILE A 186 -8.19 10.53 9.48
C ILE A 186 -7.22 10.94 8.36
N VAL A 187 -7.71 11.20 7.14
CA VAL A 187 -6.89 11.65 6.00
C VAL A 187 -6.11 12.91 6.35
N GLU A 188 -6.73 13.88 7.02
CA GLU A 188 -6.04 15.09 7.48
C GLU A 188 -4.86 14.78 8.40
N VAL A 189 -5.03 13.85 9.35
CA VAL A 189 -3.96 13.43 10.25
C VAL A 189 -2.87 12.65 9.50
N LEU A 190 -3.24 11.76 8.56
CA LEU A 190 -2.29 11.01 7.75
C LEU A 190 -1.46 11.95 6.85
N ILE A 191 -2.07 12.97 6.25
CA ILE A 191 -1.37 14.01 5.50
C ILE A 191 -0.42 14.79 6.42
N GLN A 192 -0.81 15.08 7.66
CA GLN A 192 0.08 15.75 8.60
C GLN A 192 1.31 14.87 8.93
N LEU A 193 1.12 13.57 9.15
CA LEU A 193 2.22 12.62 9.33
C LEU A 193 3.13 12.54 8.10
N GLN A 194 2.54 12.63 6.90
CA GLN A 194 3.30 12.66 5.65
C GLN A 194 4.15 13.94 5.51
N LYS A 195 3.58 15.11 5.84
CA LYS A 195 4.30 16.40 5.87
C LYS A 195 5.48 16.38 6.85
N GLU A 196 5.30 15.70 7.99
CA GLU A 196 6.34 15.49 9.00
C GLU A 196 7.37 14.42 8.59
N GLY A 197 7.14 13.69 7.49
CA GLY A 197 8.04 12.64 7.00
C GLY A 197 8.07 11.39 7.87
N VAL A 198 7.05 11.18 8.70
CA VAL A 198 6.97 10.09 9.70
C VAL A 198 5.85 9.08 9.43
N LEU A 199 5.03 9.29 8.38
CA LEU A 199 4.01 8.34 7.97
C LEU A 199 4.65 6.99 7.57
N GLY A 200 4.13 5.90 8.14
CA GLY A 200 4.61 4.54 7.88
C GLY A 200 5.99 4.20 8.48
N LYS A 201 6.58 5.11 9.28
CA LYS A 201 7.83 4.90 10.01
C LYS A 201 7.58 4.55 11.47
N GLU A 202 8.56 3.93 12.10
CA GLU A 202 8.54 3.64 13.53
C GLU A 202 8.56 4.95 14.34
N PRO A 203 7.62 5.15 15.28
CA PRO A 203 7.65 6.31 16.16
C PRO A 203 8.84 6.21 17.12
N PRO A 204 9.45 7.35 17.53
CA PRO A 204 10.60 7.36 18.44
C PRO A 204 10.37 6.59 19.74
N GLU A 205 9.14 6.63 20.26
CA GLU A 205 8.70 5.91 21.46
C GLU A 205 8.86 4.40 21.28
N LEU A 206 8.41 3.84 20.15
CA LEU A 206 8.57 2.41 19.85
C LEU A 206 10.05 2.03 19.70
N VAL A 207 10.84 2.86 19.03
CA VAL A 207 12.28 2.59 18.86
C VAL A 207 12.99 2.56 20.21
N ALA A 208 12.65 3.47 21.13
CA ALA A 208 13.19 3.51 22.48
C ALA A 208 12.78 2.27 23.29
N ASP A 209 11.51 1.88 23.22
CA ASP A 209 10.99 0.69 23.90
C ASP A 209 11.67 -0.59 23.40
N LEU A 210 11.82 -0.74 22.08
CA LEU A 210 12.50 -1.89 21.47
C LEU A 210 13.99 -1.93 21.83
N LYS A 211 14.66 -0.77 21.92
CA LYS A 211 16.07 -0.70 22.38
C LYS A 211 16.19 -1.14 23.84
N THR A 212 15.30 -0.67 24.69
CA THR A 212 15.24 -1.06 26.11
C THR A 212 14.98 -2.56 26.24
N LEU A 213 14.04 -3.11 25.48
CA LEU A 213 13.77 -4.54 25.44
C LEU A 213 14.98 -5.36 24.97
N ARG A 214 15.70 -4.92 23.94
CA ARG A 214 16.92 -5.61 23.48
C ARG A 214 18.02 -5.58 24.54
N ALA A 215 18.27 -4.42 25.16
CA ALA A 215 19.24 -4.28 26.24
C ALA A 215 18.90 -5.12 27.48
N ASN A 216 17.61 -5.39 27.70
CA ASN A 216 17.12 -6.25 28.78
C ASN A 216 17.05 -7.73 28.36
N ALA A 217 16.86 -8.05 27.08
CA ALA A 217 16.90 -9.41 26.54
C ALA A 217 18.31 -10.00 26.59
N ASP A 218 19.34 -9.16 26.43
CA ASP A 218 20.74 -9.55 26.68
C ASP A 218 21.01 -9.86 28.17
N LYS A 219 20.07 -9.55 29.07
CA LYS A 219 20.11 -9.87 30.52
C LYS A 219 19.06 -10.89 30.96
N ALA A 220 18.10 -11.24 30.10
CA ALA A 220 17.01 -12.16 30.39
C ALA A 220 16.75 -13.03 29.16
N THR A 221 17.13 -14.30 29.25
CA THR A 221 16.62 -15.36 28.39
C THR A 221 15.10 -15.39 28.50
N VAL A 222 14.40 -14.91 27.46
CA VAL A 222 13.30 -15.55 26.70
C VAL A 222 12.56 -14.45 25.90
N PRO A 223 12.40 -14.55 24.57
CA PRO A 223 11.54 -13.64 23.83
C PRO A 223 10.06 -13.95 24.09
N ILE A 224 9.30 -12.97 24.57
CA ILE A 224 7.84 -13.05 24.64
C ILE A 224 7.31 -13.05 23.20
N ARG A 225 6.93 -14.22 22.67
CA ARG A 225 6.12 -14.35 21.45
C ARG A 225 4.68 -14.00 21.80
N PHE A 226 4.14 -12.95 21.20
CA PHE A 226 2.74 -12.52 21.35
C PHE A 226 1.73 -13.43 20.61
N CYS A 227 2.18 -14.54 20.04
CA CYS A 227 1.34 -15.58 19.45
C CYS A 227 1.76 -16.93 20.02
N GLU A 228 1.13 -17.31 21.13
CA GLU A 228 0.73 -18.67 21.53
C GLU A 228 0.56 -18.68 23.04
N ALA A 229 -0.65 -19.03 23.49
CA ALA A 229 -0.81 -19.52 24.84
C ALA A 229 0.12 -20.73 25.00
N GLU A 230 0.93 -20.74 26.06
CA GLU A 230 1.72 -21.90 26.47
C GLU A 230 0.79 -23.06 26.86
N SER A 231 0.25 -23.75 25.87
CA SER A 231 0.06 -25.19 25.95
C SER A 231 1.30 -25.81 25.32
N SER A 232 2.37 -25.94 26.11
CA SER A 232 3.48 -26.82 25.74
C SER A 232 2.95 -28.24 25.63
N SER A 233 2.53 -28.65 24.44
CA SER A 233 2.32 -30.06 24.14
C SER A 233 3.70 -30.70 24.09
N LYS A 234 4.18 -31.18 25.24
CA LYS A 234 5.20 -32.23 25.28
C LYS A 234 4.75 -33.32 24.30
N GLY A 235 5.48 -33.48 23.19
CA GLY A 235 5.25 -34.56 22.22
C GLY A 235 5.09 -34.17 20.75
N PHE A 236 5.15 -32.89 20.37
CA PHE A 236 5.14 -32.55 18.94
C PHE A 236 6.54 -32.69 18.34
N ASP A 237 6.81 -33.87 17.79
CA ASP A 237 7.95 -34.12 16.92
C ASP A 237 7.54 -33.83 15.46
N PRO A 238 8.03 -32.74 14.85
CA PRO A 238 7.64 -32.34 13.50
C PRO A 238 8.01 -33.40 12.45
N GLU A 239 9.06 -34.20 12.67
CA GLU A 239 9.44 -35.27 11.75
C GLU A 239 8.48 -36.46 11.86
N ALA A 240 8.06 -36.81 13.09
CA ALA A 240 7.06 -37.84 13.32
C ALA A 240 5.66 -37.47 12.80
N GLU A 241 5.29 -36.19 12.82
CA GLU A 241 4.01 -35.70 12.28
C GLU A 241 4.03 -35.63 10.75
N LEU A 242 5.16 -35.24 10.15
CA LEU A 242 5.35 -35.29 8.71
C LEU A 242 5.32 -36.75 8.19
N ALA A 243 5.96 -37.68 8.90
CA ALA A 243 5.91 -39.10 8.59
C ALA A 243 4.49 -39.67 8.70
N ARG A 244 3.73 -39.28 9.74
CA ARG A 244 2.32 -39.66 9.89
C ARG A 244 1.43 -39.10 8.79
N ALA A 245 1.64 -37.85 8.38
CA ALA A 245 0.90 -37.24 7.27
C ALA A 245 1.16 -37.95 5.94
N LEU A 246 2.42 -38.30 5.65
CA LEU A 246 2.77 -39.06 4.44
C LEU A 246 2.17 -40.47 4.47
N THR A 247 2.23 -41.14 5.62
CA THR A 247 1.66 -42.49 5.82
C THR A 247 0.15 -42.47 5.64
N ALA A 248 -0.55 -41.45 6.16
CA ALA A 248 -1.98 -41.30 5.99
C ALA A 248 -2.40 -41.12 4.51
N ILE A 249 -1.57 -40.45 3.69
CA ILE A 249 -1.82 -40.33 2.24
C ILE A 249 -1.64 -41.68 1.53
N ILE A 250 -0.63 -42.46 1.94
CA ILE A 250 -0.32 -43.77 1.36
C ILE A 250 -1.39 -44.80 1.75
N ASP A 251 -1.85 -44.78 2.99
CA ASP A 251 -2.76 -45.78 3.55
C ASP A 251 -4.24 -45.47 3.33
N ASP A 252 -4.59 -44.29 2.79
CA ASP A 252 -6.00 -43.97 2.51
C ASP A 252 -6.55 -44.83 1.37
N ALA A 253 -7.33 -45.86 1.73
CA ALA A 253 -7.96 -46.78 0.78
C ALA A 253 -8.99 -46.10 -0.14
N ARG A 254 -9.42 -44.87 0.16
CA ARG A 254 -10.41 -44.12 -0.62
C ARG A 254 -9.80 -43.36 -1.80
N ILE A 255 -8.46 -43.26 -1.86
CA ILE A 255 -7.76 -42.48 -2.88
C ILE A 255 -7.12 -43.42 -3.93
N PRO A 256 -7.33 -43.20 -5.24
CA PRO A 256 -6.67 -43.96 -6.29
C PRO A 256 -5.15 -43.77 -6.30
N LEU A 257 -4.41 -44.79 -6.77
CA LEU A 257 -2.93 -44.79 -6.78
C LEU A 257 -2.32 -43.56 -7.49
N ALA A 258 -2.89 -43.14 -8.61
CA ALA A 258 -2.42 -41.97 -9.36
C ALA A 258 -2.55 -40.66 -8.56
N GLU A 259 -3.60 -40.53 -7.75
CA GLU A 259 -3.82 -39.34 -6.93
C GLU A 259 -2.93 -39.37 -5.67
N LYS A 260 -2.64 -40.56 -5.13
CA LYS A 260 -1.62 -40.73 -4.08
C LYS A 260 -0.24 -40.28 -4.57
N GLN A 261 0.16 -40.70 -5.77
CA GLN A 261 1.44 -40.30 -6.38
C GLN A 261 1.55 -38.78 -6.53
N LYS A 262 0.51 -38.13 -7.05
CA LYS A 262 0.46 -36.66 -7.19
C LYS A 262 0.55 -35.95 -5.84
N LYS A 263 -0.15 -36.44 -4.81
CA LYS A 263 -0.10 -35.87 -3.46
C LYS A 263 1.28 -36.06 -2.81
N CYS A 264 1.93 -37.20 -3.02
CA CYS A 264 3.30 -37.45 -2.56
C CYS A 264 4.33 -36.54 -3.26
N GLU A 265 4.19 -36.27 -4.56
CA GLU A 265 5.06 -35.35 -5.29
C GLU A 265 4.90 -33.90 -4.80
N LEU A 266 3.66 -33.45 -4.60
CA LEU A 266 3.38 -32.15 -3.98
C LEU A 266 3.99 -32.05 -2.57
N PHE A 267 3.85 -33.11 -1.78
CA PHE A 267 4.45 -33.16 -0.44
C PHE A 267 5.97 -33.05 -0.48
N LYS A 268 6.64 -33.72 -1.44
CA LYS A 268 8.09 -33.59 -1.66
C LYS A 268 8.52 -32.18 -2.09
N GLN A 269 7.73 -31.50 -2.92
CA GLN A 269 8.01 -30.12 -3.35
C GLN A 269 7.97 -29.13 -2.18
N HIS A 270 7.03 -29.31 -1.24
CA HIS A 270 6.90 -28.45 -0.06
C HIS A 270 7.88 -28.81 1.07
N HIS A 271 8.40 -30.04 1.09
CA HIS A 271 9.31 -30.54 2.13
C HIS A 271 10.59 -31.20 1.55
N PRO A 272 11.46 -30.44 0.86
CA PRO A 272 12.62 -30.98 0.11
C PRO A 272 13.73 -31.58 0.98
N LYS A 273 13.68 -31.40 2.31
CA LYS A 273 14.63 -32.03 3.24
C LYS A 273 14.34 -33.52 3.47
N ILE A 274 13.11 -33.99 3.20
CA ILE A 274 12.70 -35.38 3.40
C ILE A 274 13.23 -36.29 2.26
N SER A 275 13.52 -35.73 1.08
CA SER A 275 13.97 -36.49 -0.09
C SER A 275 15.50 -36.75 -0.16
N ARG A 276 16.21 -36.57 0.95
CA ARG A 276 17.66 -36.89 1.07
C ARG A 276 17.94 -38.16 1.88
N LEU A 277 16.90 -38.89 2.27
CA LEU A 277 16.95 -40.28 2.71
C LEU A 277 16.58 -41.19 1.54
#